data_AF-A0A850SLI2-F1
#
_entry.id   AF-A0A850SLI2-F1
#
_cell.length_a   1.000
_cell.length_b   1.000
_cell.length_c   1.000
_cell.angle_alpha   90.00
_cell.angle_beta   90.00
_cell.angle_gamma   90.00
#
_symmetry.space_group_name_H-M   'P 1'
#
loop_
_entity.id
_entity.type
_entity.pdbx_description
1 polymer ?
#
loop_
_entity_poly.entity_id
_entity_poly.type
_entity_poly.pdbx_seq_one_letter_code
_entity_poly.pdbx_strand_id
1 'polypeptide(L)'
;MTRPRMIVDIVSDIVCPWCYVGVKSFLASRDRLAGDFDILPRFRPYQLNPGLPTAGVDRHAFYARKFPDRERLAAAREAVQENARLSGFAFNPAAPAHLPNTVKAHQIIRLGHFSGVQEAAVLGVYRAFWDELRDIGDAQTLVSIASAAGIDEGLAAAALGSPEDAAMIEA
;
A
#
# COMPACT_ATOMS: atom_id res chain seq x y z
N MET A 1 -31.44 -10.28 12.39
CA MET A 1 -30.94 -9.06 13.07
C MET A 1 -29.74 -8.55 12.29
N THR A 2 -29.65 -7.25 12.01
CA THR A 2 -28.50 -6.65 11.30
C THR A 2 -27.34 -6.46 12.29
N ARG A 3 -26.14 -6.92 11.91
CA ARG A 3 -24.91 -6.76 12.70
C ARG A 3 -24.57 -5.27 12.86
N PRO A 4 -24.01 -4.82 14.01
CA PRO A 4 -23.50 -3.46 14.14
C PRO A 4 -22.42 -3.16 13.10
N ARG A 5 -22.48 -1.97 12.51
CA ARG A 5 -21.51 -1.52 11.50
C ARG A 5 -20.38 -0.74 12.15
N MET A 6 -19.15 -1.08 11.81
CA MET A 6 -17.93 -0.44 12.30
C MET A 6 -17.07 0.00 11.12
N ILE A 7 -16.70 1.28 11.07
CA ILE A 7 -15.74 1.78 10.09
C ILE A 7 -14.38 1.90 10.77
N VAL A 8 -13.35 1.34 10.15
CA VAL A 8 -11.98 1.39 10.66
C VAL A 8 -11.11 2.18 9.69
N ASP A 9 -10.65 3.36 10.11
CA ASP A 9 -9.68 4.15 9.35
C ASP A 9 -8.29 3.53 9.51
N ILE A 10 -7.68 3.17 8.38
CA ILE A 10 -6.34 2.60 8.31
C ILE A 10 -5.43 3.61 7.62
N VAL A 11 -4.58 4.27 8.39
CA VAL A 11 -3.56 5.21 7.89
C VAL A 11 -2.32 4.41 7.51
N SER A 12 -1.91 4.50 6.25
CA SER A 12 -0.97 3.55 5.69
C SER A 12 -0.16 4.13 4.54
N ASP A 13 1.11 3.72 4.44
CA ASP A 13 1.94 3.96 3.26
C ASP A 13 2.34 2.64 2.60
N ILE A 14 2.28 2.57 1.28
CA ILE A 14 2.44 1.30 0.55
C ILE A 14 3.87 0.78 0.58
N VAL A 15 4.86 1.69 0.67
CA VAL A 15 6.27 1.34 0.80
C VAL A 15 6.67 0.95 2.23
N CYS A 16 5.73 0.96 3.18
CA CYS A 16 5.95 0.52 4.56
C CYS A 16 5.67 -0.98 4.71
N PRO A 17 6.67 -1.81 5.04
CA PRO A 17 6.44 -3.24 5.17
C PRO A 17 5.57 -3.58 6.38
N TRP A 18 5.68 -2.81 7.47
CA TRP A 18 4.83 -2.98 8.65
C TRP A 18 3.37 -2.65 8.36
N CYS A 19 3.09 -1.69 7.48
CA CYS A 19 1.73 -1.43 7.06
C CYS A 19 1.14 -2.60 6.26
N TYR A 20 1.92 -3.26 5.40
CA TYR A 20 1.44 -4.46 4.70
C TYR A 20 1.10 -5.58 5.69
N VAL A 21 1.99 -5.85 6.65
CA VAL A 21 1.72 -6.79 7.75
C VAL A 21 0.45 -6.41 8.50
N GLY A 22 0.35 -5.17 8.97
CA GLY A 22 -0.82 -4.68 9.73
C GLY A 22 -2.13 -4.80 8.95
N VAL A 23 -2.15 -4.48 7.66
CA VAL A 23 -3.33 -4.64 6.81
C VAL A 23 -3.71 -6.12 6.69
N LYS A 24 -2.75 -7.02 6.45
CA LYS A 24 -3.05 -8.46 6.35
C LYS A 24 -3.55 -9.04 7.68
N SER A 25 -2.95 -8.65 8.81
CA SER A 25 -3.41 -9.05 10.15
C SER A 25 -4.80 -8.49 10.47
N PHE A 26 -5.09 -7.24 10.06
CA PHE A 26 -6.41 -6.64 10.19
C PHE A 26 -7.47 -7.43 9.41
N LEU A 27 -7.22 -7.75 8.14
CA LEU A 27 -8.16 -8.49 7.30
C LEU A 27 -8.45 -9.88 7.88
N ALA A 28 -7.40 -10.59 8.34
CA ALA A 28 -7.58 -11.88 9.01
C ALA A 28 -8.40 -11.78 10.30
N SER A 29 -8.23 -10.69 11.06
CA SER A 29 -8.99 -10.45 12.31
C SER A 29 -10.43 -10.06 12.03
N ARG A 30 -10.65 -9.25 10.98
CA ARG A 30 -11.97 -8.89 10.48
C ARG A 30 -12.77 -10.13 10.12
N ASP A 31 -12.18 -11.07 9.38
CA ASP A 31 -12.87 -12.26 8.91
C ASP A 31 -13.32 -13.15 10.09
N ARG A 32 -12.55 -13.20 11.18
CA ARG A 32 -12.93 -13.89 12.43
C ARG A 32 -14.12 -13.23 13.14
N LEU A 33 -14.29 -11.93 12.98
CA LEU A 33 -15.35 -11.12 13.60
C LEU A 33 -16.56 -10.91 12.68
N ALA A 34 -16.55 -11.50 11.48
CA ALA A 34 -17.61 -11.31 10.48
C ALA A 34 -18.97 -11.83 10.95
N GLY A 35 -19.04 -12.73 11.94
CA GLY A 35 -20.30 -13.15 12.56
C GLY A 35 -20.97 -12.06 13.40
N ASP A 36 -20.17 -11.18 13.99
CA ASP A 36 -20.61 -10.23 15.01
C ASP A 36 -20.72 -8.80 14.50
N PHE A 37 -19.83 -8.40 13.57
CA PHE A 37 -19.72 -7.02 13.09
C PHE A 37 -19.67 -6.94 11.58
N ASP A 38 -20.27 -5.89 11.03
CA ASP A 38 -20.03 -5.42 9.66
C ASP A 38 -18.87 -4.40 9.67
N ILE A 39 -17.64 -4.91 9.59
CA ILE A 39 -16.41 -4.11 9.66
C ILE A 39 -15.99 -3.68 8.26
N LEU A 40 -15.90 -2.37 8.03
CA LEU A 40 -15.51 -1.79 6.76
C LEU A 40 -14.20 -1.01 6.91
N PRO A 41 -13.11 -1.44 6.25
CA PRO A 41 -11.89 -0.65 6.23
C PRO A 41 -12.06 0.58 5.34
N ARG A 42 -11.48 1.70 5.79
CA ARG A 42 -11.29 2.90 5.00
C ARG A 42 -9.82 3.28 5.02
N PHE A 43 -9.18 3.18 3.87
CA PHE A 43 -7.75 3.46 3.78
C PHE A 43 -7.50 4.95 3.61
N ARG A 44 -6.57 5.48 4.40
CA ARG A 44 -6.16 6.89 4.42
C ARG A 44 -4.70 6.98 4.00
N PRO A 45 -4.36 7.90 3.08
CA PRO A 45 -3.00 8.03 2.60
C PRO A 45 -2.07 8.50 3.71
N TYR A 46 -0.85 7.99 3.68
CA TYR A 46 0.28 8.49 4.45
C TYR A 46 1.53 8.37 3.58
N GLN A 47 2.44 9.33 3.67
CA GLN A 47 3.72 9.27 2.98
C GLN A 47 4.85 9.22 4.00
N LEU A 48 5.61 8.13 4.04
CA LEU A 48 6.80 8.01 4.88
C LEU A 48 7.93 8.92 4.40
N ASN A 49 7.97 9.21 3.10
CA ASN A 49 9.04 9.98 2.48
C ASN A 49 8.47 10.97 1.44
N PRO A 50 7.71 12.00 1.87
CA PRO A 50 7.04 12.93 0.96
C PRO A 50 7.99 13.76 0.09
N GLY A 51 9.24 13.95 0.54
CA GLY A 51 10.28 14.66 -0.21
C GLY A 51 10.98 13.82 -1.30
N LEU A 52 10.56 12.57 -1.55
CA LEU A 52 11.14 11.80 -2.66
C LEU A 52 10.75 12.42 -4.00
N PRO A 53 11.68 12.49 -4.97
CA PRO A 53 11.36 12.94 -6.32
C PRO A 53 10.29 12.02 -6.93
N THR A 54 9.48 12.54 -7.86
CA THR A 54 8.41 11.78 -8.53
C THR A 54 8.93 10.52 -9.21
N ALA A 55 10.13 10.58 -9.78
CA ALA A 55 10.79 9.44 -10.42
C ALA A 55 11.35 8.41 -9.43
N GLY A 56 11.20 8.63 -8.12
CA GLY A 56 11.74 7.77 -7.07
C GLY A 56 13.27 7.75 -7.00
N VAL A 57 13.80 6.82 -6.22
CA VAL A 57 15.23 6.65 -5.98
C VAL A 57 15.61 5.17 -5.91
N ASP A 58 16.91 4.88 -6.04
CA ASP A 58 17.43 3.55 -5.69
C ASP A 58 17.19 3.26 -4.20
N ARG A 59 16.46 2.18 -3.92
CA ARG A 59 16.04 1.82 -2.56
C ARG A 59 17.24 1.44 -1.72
N HIS A 60 18.20 0.68 -2.27
CA HIS A 60 19.34 0.20 -1.50
C HIS A 60 20.21 1.35 -1.01
N ALA A 61 20.53 2.30 -1.89
CA ALA A 61 21.26 3.51 -1.57
C ALA A 61 20.48 4.41 -0.60
N PHE A 62 19.16 4.54 -0.78
CA PHE A 62 18.32 5.31 0.14
C PHE A 62 18.37 4.75 1.57
N TYR A 63 18.13 3.44 1.74
CA TYR A 63 18.14 2.81 3.05
C TYR A 63 19.55 2.68 3.65
N ALA A 64 20.60 2.53 2.83
CA ALA A 64 21.98 2.53 3.32
C ALA A 64 22.38 3.89 3.91
N ARG A 65 21.87 5.01 3.35
CA ARG A 65 22.05 6.35 3.94
C ARG A 65 21.17 6.56 5.18
N LYS A 66 19.90 6.13 5.12
CA LYS A 66 18.92 6.33 6.20
C LYS A 66 19.22 5.47 7.44
N PHE A 67 19.78 4.28 7.24
CA PHE A 67 20.12 3.32 8.29
C PHE A 67 21.55 2.82 8.07
N PRO A 68 22.56 3.53 8.60
CA PRO A 68 23.97 3.19 8.39
C PRO A 68 24.37 1.87 9.07
N ASP A 69 23.67 1.48 10.13
CA ASP A 69 23.86 0.19 10.81
C ASP A 69 23.17 -0.94 10.01
N ARG A 70 24.00 -1.73 9.31
CA ARG A 70 23.54 -2.80 8.43
C ARG A 70 23.01 -4.01 9.18
N GLU A 71 23.58 -4.34 10.34
CA GLU A 71 23.13 -5.48 11.14
C GLU A 71 21.76 -5.19 11.74
N ARG A 72 21.57 -4.00 12.30
CA ARG A 72 20.27 -3.56 12.80
C ARG A 72 19.22 -3.49 11.71
N LEU A 73 19.58 -3.05 10.50
CA LEU A 73 18.67 -3.05 9.36
C LEU A 73 18.29 -4.47 8.92
N ALA A 74 19.24 -5.41 8.92
CA ALA A 74 18.97 -6.81 8.60
C ALA A 74 18.03 -7.44 9.64
N ALA A 75 18.31 -7.26 10.93
CA ALA A 75 17.45 -7.75 12.02
C ALA A 75 16.04 -7.15 11.95
N ALA A 76 15.92 -5.86 11.62
CA ALA A 76 14.61 -5.23 11.45
C ALA A 76 13.82 -5.82 10.26
N ARG A 77 14.49 -6.18 9.16
CA ARG A 77 13.85 -6.84 8.01
C ARG A 77 13.40 -8.26 8.35
N GLU A 78 14.23 -9.01 9.07
CA GLU A 78 13.87 -10.35 9.55
C GLU A 78 12.67 -10.31 10.48
N ALA A 79 12.63 -9.35 11.42
CA ALA A 79 11.50 -9.17 12.32
C ALA A 79 10.18 -8.93 11.57
N VAL A 80 10.21 -8.15 10.48
CA VAL A 80 9.02 -7.96 9.62
C VAL A 80 8.58 -9.28 8.99
N GLN A 81 9.52 -10.04 8.41
CA GLN A 81 9.21 -11.32 7.75
C GLN A 81 8.61 -12.33 8.74
N GLU A 82 9.17 -12.42 9.93
CA GLU A 82 8.62 -13.32 10.96
C GLU A 82 7.22 -12.88 11.41
N ASN A 83 6.98 -11.58 11.56
CA ASN A 83 5.64 -11.08 11.92
C ASN A 83 4.60 -11.28 10.80
N ALA A 84 5.01 -11.22 9.53
CA ALA A 84 4.16 -11.60 8.41
C ALA A 84 3.74 -13.08 8.54
N ARG A 85 4.72 -13.96 8.78
CA ARG A 85 4.50 -15.40 8.94
C ARG A 85 3.58 -15.73 10.11
N LEU A 86 3.79 -15.08 11.26
CA LEU A 86 2.90 -15.18 12.43
C LEU A 86 1.48 -14.68 12.15
N SER A 87 1.34 -13.75 11.21
CA SER A 87 0.04 -13.24 10.73
C SER A 87 -0.58 -14.11 9.62
N GLY A 88 0.03 -15.24 9.27
CA GLY A 88 -0.51 -16.21 8.32
C GLY A 88 -0.28 -15.86 6.85
N PHE A 89 0.68 -14.99 6.52
CA PHE A 89 1.07 -14.72 5.14
C PHE A 89 2.58 -14.55 5.00
N ALA A 90 3.07 -14.57 3.77
CA ALA A 90 4.45 -14.23 3.46
C ALA A 90 4.45 -13.33 2.21
N PHE A 91 5.48 -12.51 2.09
CA PHE A 91 5.74 -11.70 0.90
C PHE A 91 7.18 -11.93 0.45
N ASN A 92 7.57 -11.36 -0.69
CA ASN A 92 8.89 -11.60 -1.26
C ASN A 92 10.00 -11.21 -0.26
N PRO A 93 10.95 -12.11 0.07
CA PRO A 93 12.05 -11.78 0.97
C PRO A 93 13.03 -10.79 0.34
N ALA A 94 13.06 -10.70 -0.99
CA ALA A 94 13.77 -9.63 -1.68
C ALA A 94 13.02 -8.30 -1.52
N ALA A 95 13.76 -7.21 -1.39
CA ALA A 95 13.18 -5.88 -1.38
C ALA A 95 13.09 -5.33 -2.82
N PRO A 96 12.09 -4.48 -3.14
CA PRO A 96 12.05 -3.77 -4.41
C PRO A 96 13.33 -2.97 -4.63
N ALA A 97 13.92 -3.02 -5.81
CA ALA A 97 15.13 -2.23 -6.10
C ALA A 97 14.83 -0.72 -6.15
N HIS A 98 13.64 -0.36 -6.60
CA HIS A 98 13.18 1.02 -6.72
C HIS A 98 12.30 1.44 -5.53
N LEU A 99 12.49 2.66 -5.04
CA LEU A 99 11.65 3.29 -4.03
C LEU A 99 10.94 4.51 -4.66
N PRO A 100 9.68 4.36 -5.10
CA PRO A 100 8.94 5.45 -5.73
C PRO A 100 8.41 6.44 -4.69
N ASN A 101 8.07 7.65 -5.14
CA ASN A 101 7.13 8.50 -4.40
C ASN A 101 5.72 7.86 -4.48
N THR A 102 5.01 7.80 -3.35
CA THR A 102 3.75 7.05 -3.24
C THR A 102 2.49 7.85 -3.58
N VAL A 103 2.60 9.12 -4.00
CA VAL A 103 1.45 9.95 -4.39
C VAL A 103 0.57 9.25 -5.42
N LYS A 104 1.16 8.78 -6.53
CA LYS A 104 0.41 8.11 -7.60
C LYS A 104 -0.32 6.84 -7.15
N ALA A 105 0.34 6.03 -6.33
CA ALA A 105 -0.27 4.84 -5.75
C ALA A 105 -1.48 5.22 -4.88
N HIS A 106 -1.34 6.28 -4.08
CA HIS A 106 -2.42 6.80 -3.24
C HIS A 106 -3.56 7.44 -4.05
N GLN A 107 -3.30 8.04 -5.22
CA GLN A 107 -4.35 8.49 -6.15
C GLN A 107 -5.22 7.32 -6.62
N ILE A 108 -4.63 6.20 -7.02
CA ILE A 108 -5.40 4.99 -7.41
C ILE A 108 -6.19 4.43 -6.22
N ILE A 109 -5.61 4.38 -5.04
CA ILE A 109 -6.30 3.92 -3.83
C ILE A 109 -7.48 4.83 -3.50
N ARG A 110 -7.30 6.14 -3.62
CA ARG A 110 -8.36 7.14 -3.41
C ARG A 110 -9.46 7.00 -4.48
N LEU A 111 -9.10 6.81 -5.74
CA LEU A 111 -10.07 6.53 -6.81
C LEU A 111 -10.87 5.24 -6.54
N GLY A 112 -10.20 4.21 -6.01
CA GLY A 112 -10.84 2.97 -5.57
C GLY A 112 -11.90 3.19 -4.47
N HIS A 113 -11.74 4.20 -3.60
CA HIS A 113 -12.77 4.58 -2.62
C HIS A 113 -14.07 5.03 -3.30
N PHE A 114 -13.96 5.96 -4.25
CA PHE A 114 -15.13 6.46 -4.98
C PHE A 114 -15.73 5.41 -5.92
N SER A 115 -14.93 4.43 -6.34
CA SER A 115 -15.36 3.32 -7.21
C SER A 115 -15.85 2.09 -6.43
N GLY A 116 -15.85 2.12 -5.09
CA GLY A 116 -16.31 1.00 -4.25
C GLY A 116 -15.36 -0.20 -4.17
N VAL A 117 -14.13 -0.07 -4.66
CA VAL A 117 -13.13 -1.15 -4.77
C VAL A 117 -11.80 -0.81 -4.07
N GLN A 118 -11.84 0.08 -3.07
CA GLN A 118 -10.65 0.59 -2.37
C GLN A 118 -9.75 -0.52 -1.81
N GLU A 119 -10.35 -1.52 -1.16
CA GLU A 119 -9.59 -2.64 -0.59
C GLU A 119 -8.87 -3.45 -1.66
N ALA A 120 -9.53 -3.73 -2.79
CA ALA A 120 -8.92 -4.43 -3.92
C ALA A 120 -7.77 -3.61 -4.52
N ALA A 121 -7.94 -2.30 -4.67
CA ALA A 121 -6.88 -1.40 -5.14
C ALA A 121 -5.67 -1.41 -4.19
N VAL A 122 -5.88 -1.21 -2.89
CA VAL A 122 -4.80 -1.21 -1.88
C VAL A 122 -4.04 -2.53 -1.88
N LEU A 123 -4.75 -3.66 -1.88
CA LEU A 123 -4.13 -4.99 -1.89
C LEU A 123 -3.38 -5.25 -3.20
N GLY A 124 -3.91 -4.77 -4.33
CA GLY A 124 -3.24 -4.84 -5.62
C GLY A 124 -1.92 -4.07 -5.65
N VAL A 125 -1.89 -2.85 -5.10
CA VAL A 125 -0.65 -2.06 -5.03
C VAL A 125 0.35 -2.69 -4.06
N TYR A 126 -0.10 -3.19 -2.90
CA TYR A 126 0.78 -3.92 -1.98
C TYR A 126 1.41 -5.16 -2.63
N ARG A 127 0.60 -5.97 -3.32
CA ARG A 127 1.08 -7.16 -4.03
C ARG A 127 2.09 -6.79 -5.10
N ALA A 128 1.77 -5.80 -5.94
CA ALA A 128 2.68 -5.33 -6.98
C ALA A 128 4.03 -4.90 -6.39
N PHE A 129 4.03 -4.16 -5.28
CA PHE A 129 5.27 -3.68 -4.68
C PHE A 129 6.04 -4.76 -3.92
N TRP A 130 5.40 -5.48 -3.00
CA TRP A 130 6.10 -6.39 -2.07
C TRP A 130 6.21 -7.84 -2.54
N ASP A 131 5.29 -8.30 -3.39
CA ASP A 131 5.28 -9.69 -3.84
C ASP A 131 5.92 -9.79 -5.23
N GLU A 132 5.51 -8.90 -6.13
CA GLU A 132 5.92 -8.89 -7.54
C GLU A 132 7.14 -7.98 -7.83
N LEU A 133 7.57 -7.17 -6.84
CA LEU A 133 8.70 -6.23 -6.94
C LEU A 133 8.58 -5.21 -8.09
N ARG A 134 7.36 -4.87 -8.48
CA ARG A 134 7.06 -3.90 -9.52
C ARG A 134 7.14 -2.46 -9.00
N ASP A 135 7.42 -1.55 -9.93
CA ASP A 135 7.46 -0.13 -9.63
C ASP A 135 6.03 0.46 -9.56
N ILE A 136 5.62 0.87 -8.37
CA ILE A 136 4.33 1.54 -8.13
C ILE A 136 4.39 3.06 -8.33
N GLY A 137 5.49 3.61 -8.84
CA GLY A 137 5.59 4.97 -9.38
C GLY A 137 5.29 5.04 -10.89
N ASP A 138 5.31 3.89 -11.57
CA ASP A 138 4.98 3.75 -12.98
C ASP A 138 3.46 3.79 -13.21
N ALA A 139 3.04 4.66 -14.13
CA ALA A 139 1.63 4.87 -14.42
C ALA A 139 0.97 3.64 -15.06
N GLN A 140 1.68 2.92 -15.94
CA GLN A 140 1.12 1.73 -16.59
C GLN A 140 0.86 0.61 -15.58
N THR A 141 1.79 0.41 -14.65
CA THR A 141 1.63 -0.52 -13.54
C THR A 141 0.41 -0.20 -12.69
N LEU A 142 0.23 1.07 -12.35
CA LEU A 142 -0.91 1.53 -11.54
C LEU A 142 -2.26 1.44 -12.27
N VAL A 143 -2.31 1.77 -13.57
CA VAL A 143 -3.52 1.60 -14.39
C VAL A 143 -3.90 0.12 -14.48
N SER A 144 -2.92 -0.78 -14.69
CA SER A 144 -3.17 -2.22 -14.71
C SER A 144 -3.72 -2.75 -13.38
N ILE A 145 -3.21 -2.24 -12.24
CA ILE A 145 -3.73 -2.59 -10.91
C ILE A 145 -5.16 -2.06 -10.72
N ALA A 146 -5.43 -0.82 -11.13
CA ALA A 146 -6.75 -0.22 -11.06
C ALA A 146 -7.79 -1.01 -11.90
N SER A 147 -7.42 -1.35 -13.14
CA SER A 147 -8.21 -2.19 -14.05
C SER A 147 -8.55 -3.54 -13.43
N ALA A 148 -7.56 -4.23 -12.86
CA ALA A 148 -7.77 -5.50 -12.17
C ALA A 148 -8.66 -5.38 -10.92
N ALA A 149 -8.71 -4.21 -10.28
CA ALA A 149 -9.62 -3.92 -9.18
C ALA A 149 -11.04 -3.52 -9.63
N GLY A 150 -11.29 -3.34 -10.93
CA GLY A 150 -12.59 -2.97 -11.50
C GLY A 150 -12.76 -1.49 -11.83
N ILE A 151 -11.67 -0.72 -11.93
CA ILE A 151 -11.66 0.70 -12.30
C ILE A 151 -11.35 0.83 -13.79
N ASP A 152 -12.10 1.65 -14.52
CA ASP A 152 -11.82 1.95 -15.93
C ASP A 152 -10.39 2.51 -16.12
N GLU A 153 -9.69 2.03 -17.15
CA GLU A 153 -8.30 2.42 -17.42
C GLU A 153 -8.15 3.90 -17.75
N GLY A 154 -9.11 4.46 -18.49
CA GLY A 154 -9.13 5.89 -18.81
C GLY A 154 -9.34 6.75 -17.57
N LEU A 155 -10.23 6.33 -16.66
CA LEU A 155 -10.43 6.98 -15.38
C LEU A 155 -9.19 6.89 -14.48
N ALA A 156 -8.54 5.74 -14.41
CA ALA A 156 -7.30 5.56 -13.68
C ALA A 156 -6.17 6.45 -14.24
N ALA A 157 -6.01 6.50 -15.56
CA ALA A 157 -5.03 7.37 -16.21
C ALA A 157 -5.32 8.86 -15.96
N ALA A 158 -6.59 9.26 -16.02
CA ALA A 158 -7.00 10.64 -15.71
C ALA A 158 -6.71 11.03 -14.26
N ALA A 159 -6.97 10.14 -13.29
CA ALA A 159 -6.66 10.39 -11.89
C ALA A 159 -5.14 10.57 -11.68
N LEU A 160 -4.31 9.70 -12.26
CA LEU A 160 -2.85 9.80 -12.19
C LEU A 160 -2.29 11.09 -12.84
N GLY A 161 -3.01 11.64 -13.81
CA GLY A 161 -2.68 12.91 -14.47
C GLY A 161 -3.19 14.15 -13.73
N SER A 162 -3.99 14.01 -12.68
CA SER A 162 -4.65 15.13 -11.97
C SER A 162 -3.73 15.75 -10.90
N PRO A 163 -3.30 17.02 -11.05
CA PRO A 163 -2.52 17.71 -10.03
C PRO A 163 -3.34 18.00 -8.77
N GLU A 164 -4.65 18.21 -8.91
CA GLU A 164 -5.56 18.46 -7.79
C GLU A 164 -5.68 17.21 -6.90
N ASP A 165 -5.82 16.03 -7.51
CA ASP A 165 -5.88 14.78 -6.76
C ASP A 165 -4.53 14.48 -6.08
N ALA A 166 -3.40 14.76 -6.76
CA ALA A 166 -2.08 14.66 -6.15
C ALA A 166 -1.94 15.58 -4.92
N ALA A 167 -2.37 16.84 -5.02
CA ALA A 167 -2.33 17.79 -3.90
C ALA A 167 -3.18 17.34 -2.70
N MET A 168 -4.31 16.65 -2.94
CA MET A 168 -5.13 16.08 -1.86
C MET A 168 -4.44 14.93 -1.11
N ILE A 169 -3.41 14.30 -1.69
CA ILE A 169 -2.60 13.26 -1.05
C ILE A 169 -1.40 13.86 -0.31
N GLU A 170 -0.95 15.04 -0.72
CA GLU A 170 0.22 15.74 -0.15
C GLU A 170 -0.15 16.68 1.01
N ALA A 171 -1.42 17.07 1.13
CA ALA A 171 -1.96 17.92 2.19
C ALA A 171 -2.13 17.19 3.53
#